data_AF-A0A561SPA6-F1
#
_entry.id   AF-A0A561SPA6-F1
#
_cell.length_a   1.000
_cell.length_b   1.000
_cell.length_c   1.000
_cell.angle_alpha   90.00
_cell.angle_beta   90.00
_cell.angle_gamma   90.00
#
_symmetry.space_group_name_H-M   'P 1'
#
loop_
_entity.id
_entity.type
_entity.pdbx_description
1 polymer ?
#
loop_
_entity_poly.entity_id
_entity_poly.type
_entity_poly.pdbx_seq_one_letter_code
_entity_poly.pdbx_strand_id
1 'polypeptide(L)'
;MRSRSAFERAFPGIEIQPIHGDSPPANVFSGVNRNLYSDFELVTSGPVEWDLAGLGSDLEAAYNRGAQRNGLRPLNEDVLRFVNAVGMLRAVSVLALAPQLPVLVEYVMPAVDQWRTMPFAGGVAQSRPR
;
A
#
# COMPACT_ATOMS: atom_id res chain seq x y z
N MET A 1 -7.16 11.66 2.36
CA MET A 1 -6.47 12.55 3.32
C MET A 1 -5.68 13.58 2.53
N ARG A 2 -5.77 14.89 2.84
CA ARG A 2 -5.20 15.96 1.98
C ARG A 2 -4.05 16.76 2.60
N SER A 3 -3.63 16.43 3.83
CA SER A 3 -2.50 17.07 4.50
C SER A 3 -1.88 16.15 5.56
N ARG A 4 -0.61 16.38 5.88
CA ARG A 4 0.08 15.75 7.01
C ARG A 4 -0.67 15.96 8.34
N SER A 5 -1.11 17.19 8.62
CA SER A 5 -1.84 17.50 9.86
C SER A 5 -3.17 16.75 9.99
N ALA A 6 -3.85 16.47 8.87
CA ALA A 6 -5.03 15.62 8.89
C ALA A 6 -4.66 14.16 9.21
N PHE A 7 -3.55 13.66 8.64
CA PHE A 7 -3.00 12.33 8.95
C PHE A 7 -2.68 12.16 10.42
N GLU A 8 -1.87 13.05 10.97
CA GLU A 8 -1.45 13.00 12.38
C GLU A 8 -2.64 13.08 13.34
N ARG A 9 -3.72 13.80 12.98
CA ARG A 9 -4.96 13.82 13.76
C ARG A 9 -5.75 12.50 13.69
N ALA A 10 -5.79 11.85 12.53
CA ALA A 10 -6.52 10.59 12.39
C ALA A 10 -5.74 9.39 12.93
N PHE A 11 -4.40 9.46 12.91
CA PHE A 11 -3.51 8.43 13.39
C PHE A 11 -2.46 9.01 14.36
N PRO A 12 -2.87 9.40 15.58
CA PRO A 12 -1.96 9.98 16.56
C PRO A 12 -0.81 9.03 16.91
N GLY A 13 0.40 9.56 17.00
CA GLY A 13 1.60 8.79 17.35
C GLY A 13 2.20 7.96 16.22
N ILE A 14 1.64 8.04 15.00
CA ILE A 14 2.23 7.40 13.83
C ILE A 14 3.28 8.33 13.23
N GLU A 15 4.52 7.84 13.24
CA GLU A 15 5.64 8.52 12.61
C GLU A 15 5.46 8.62 11.09
N ILE A 16 5.81 9.79 10.55
CA ILE A 16 5.95 10.01 9.11
C ILE A 16 7.44 10.14 8.82
N GLN A 17 7.96 9.23 8.00
CA GLN A 17 9.36 9.11 7.65
C GLN A 17 9.55 9.03 6.13
N PRO A 18 10.78 9.16 5.61
CA PRO A 18 11.07 8.79 4.24
C PRO A 18 10.68 7.32 3.97
N ILE A 19 9.97 7.10 2.88
CA ILE A 19 9.54 5.79 2.40
C ILE A 19 9.93 5.61 0.93
N HIS A 20 10.02 4.37 0.49
CA HIS A 20 10.28 4.05 -0.91
C HIS A 20 9.11 4.50 -1.80
N GLY A 21 7.87 4.37 -1.31
CA GLY A 21 6.65 4.79 -2.01
C GLY A 21 6.13 3.80 -3.05
N ASP A 22 7.00 2.87 -3.46
CA ASP A 22 6.75 1.74 -4.37
C ASP A 22 7.74 0.58 -4.16
N SER A 23 7.56 -0.19 -3.10
CA SER A 23 8.50 -1.25 -2.68
C SER A 23 7.97 -2.67 -2.85
N PRO A 24 7.50 -3.10 -4.04
CA PRO A 24 7.23 -4.51 -4.27
C PRO A 24 8.53 -5.32 -4.15
N PRO A 25 8.46 -6.64 -3.86
CA PRO A 25 9.64 -7.51 -3.82
C PRO A 25 10.46 -7.50 -5.11
N ALA A 26 9.85 -7.18 -6.25
CA ALA A 26 10.51 -7.03 -7.54
C ALA A 26 11.58 -5.92 -7.57
N ASN A 27 11.48 -4.93 -6.68
CA ASN A 27 12.43 -3.83 -6.56
C ASN A 27 13.61 -4.15 -5.63
N VAL A 28 13.71 -5.40 -5.15
CA VAL A 28 14.77 -5.88 -4.25
C VAL A 28 15.60 -6.94 -4.95
N PHE A 29 16.90 -6.70 -5.09
CA PHE A 29 17.86 -7.62 -5.70
C PHE A 29 18.86 -8.12 -4.68
N SER A 30 19.17 -9.42 -4.70
CA SER A 30 20.27 -9.96 -3.91
C SER A 30 21.60 -9.54 -4.51
N GLY A 31 22.30 -8.62 -3.85
CA GLY A 31 23.69 -8.29 -4.16
C GLY A 31 24.66 -9.20 -3.42
N VAL A 32 25.95 -9.15 -3.81
CA VAL A 32 27.02 -10.01 -3.23
C VAL A 32 27.13 -9.87 -1.71
N ASN A 33 26.95 -8.66 -1.17
CA ASN A 33 27.14 -8.37 0.26
C ASN A 33 25.84 -8.01 0.99
N ARG A 34 24.82 -7.55 0.25
CA ARG A 34 23.54 -7.08 0.79
C ARG A 34 22.51 -7.01 -0.32
N ASN A 35 21.25 -6.85 0.07
CA ASN A 35 20.20 -6.50 -0.87
C ASN A 35 20.44 -5.10 -1.45
N LEU A 36 20.20 -4.96 -2.75
CA LEU A 36 20.12 -3.71 -3.48
C LEU A 36 18.64 -3.39 -3.72
N TYR A 37 18.33 -2.09 -3.78
CA TYR A 37 16.97 -1.59 -3.94
C TYR A 37 16.97 -0.67 -5.17
N SER A 38 15.89 -0.67 -5.94
CA SER A 38 15.75 0.11 -7.17
C SER A 38 14.44 0.88 -7.20
N ASP A 39 14.27 1.70 -8.23
CA ASP A 39 12.98 2.32 -8.58
C ASP A 39 12.46 3.32 -7.53
N PHE A 40 13.37 4.21 -7.11
CA PHE A 40 13.11 5.26 -6.13
C PHE A 40 12.33 6.46 -6.70
N GLU A 41 11.61 6.31 -7.81
CA GLU A 41 10.91 7.43 -8.45
C GLU A 41 9.72 7.94 -7.64
N LEU A 42 9.18 7.13 -6.72
CA LEU A 42 8.06 7.49 -5.85
C LEU A 42 8.46 7.77 -4.39
N VAL A 43 9.75 8.00 -4.12
CA VAL A 43 10.21 8.35 -2.76
C VAL A 43 9.45 9.55 -2.22
N THR A 44 8.91 9.40 -1.02
CA THR A 44 8.13 10.45 -0.37
C THR A 44 8.17 10.30 1.15
N SER A 45 7.40 11.11 1.86
CA SER A 45 7.21 11.01 3.31
C SER A 45 5.88 10.35 3.63
N GLY A 46 5.90 9.26 4.39
CA GLY A 46 4.70 8.52 4.78
C GLY A 46 4.90 7.63 6.00
N PRO A 47 3.83 6.95 6.45
CA PRO A 47 3.94 5.92 7.47
C PRO A 47 4.63 4.67 6.87
N VAL A 48 5.34 3.90 7.70
CA VAL A 48 6.05 2.70 7.24
C VAL A 48 5.12 1.69 6.55
N GLU A 49 3.87 1.62 6.99
CA GLU A 49 2.83 0.77 6.44
C GLU A 49 2.65 0.95 4.94
N TRP A 50 2.96 2.13 4.38
CA TRP A 50 2.84 2.39 2.94
C TRP A 50 3.72 1.45 2.11
N ASP A 51 4.94 1.18 2.56
CA ASP A 51 5.90 0.30 1.87
C ASP A 51 5.56 -1.20 2.06
N LEU A 52 4.62 -1.51 2.95
CA LEU A 52 4.14 -2.88 3.20
C LEU A 52 2.75 -3.13 2.62
N ALA A 53 2.10 -2.10 2.05
CA ALA A 53 0.76 -2.19 1.53
C ALA A 53 0.67 -3.21 0.38
N GLY A 54 -0.30 -4.12 0.44
CA GLY A 54 -0.55 -5.13 -0.58
C GLY A 54 0.40 -6.34 -0.55
N LEU A 55 1.37 -6.39 0.37
CA LEU A 55 2.34 -7.49 0.45
C LEU A 55 1.80 -8.75 1.14
N GLY A 56 0.72 -8.62 1.91
CA GLY A 56 0.05 -9.73 2.58
C GLY A 56 0.64 -10.09 3.95
N SER A 57 -0.11 -10.91 4.69
CA SER A 57 0.10 -11.16 6.11
C SER A 57 1.48 -11.74 6.45
N ASP A 58 2.05 -12.56 5.57
CA ASP A 58 3.34 -13.20 5.83
C ASP A 58 4.50 -12.18 5.85
N LEU A 59 4.46 -11.22 4.92
CA LEU A 59 5.45 -10.15 4.81
C LEU A 59 5.23 -9.07 5.89
N GLU A 60 3.99 -8.76 6.22
CA GLU A 60 3.63 -7.91 7.37
C GLU A 60 4.15 -8.51 8.69
N ALA A 61 3.96 -9.81 8.89
CA ALA A 61 4.47 -10.53 10.06
C ALA A 61 6.00 -10.56 10.08
N ALA A 62 6.64 -10.72 8.91
CA ALA A 62 8.10 -10.66 8.80
C ALA A 62 8.64 -9.27 9.20
N TYR A 63 8.00 -8.20 8.75
CA TYR A 63 8.31 -6.84 9.18
C TYR A 63 8.17 -6.71 10.69
N ASN A 64 7.03 -7.12 11.28
CA ASN A 64 6.79 -6.99 12.72
C ASN A 64 7.85 -7.68 13.58
N ARG A 65 8.26 -8.90 13.19
CA ARG A 65 9.38 -9.61 13.85
C ARG A 65 10.68 -8.83 13.74
N GLY A 66 10.95 -8.23 12.58
CA GLY A 66 12.12 -7.37 12.34
C GLY A 66 12.09 -6.10 13.18
N ALA A 67 10.96 -5.39 13.20
CA ALA A 67 10.76 -4.17 13.96
C ALA A 67 11.00 -4.41 15.46
N GLN A 68 10.39 -5.44 16.02
CA GLN A 68 10.56 -5.83 17.42
C GLN A 68 12.03 -6.10 17.78
N ARG A 69 12.75 -6.86 16.94
CA ARG A 69 14.20 -7.13 17.16
C ARG A 69 15.06 -5.88 17.18
N ASN A 70 14.63 -4.81 16.51
CA ASN A 70 15.38 -3.56 16.39
C ASN A 70 14.82 -2.44 17.29
N GLY A 71 13.86 -2.73 18.18
CA GLY A 71 13.24 -1.73 19.03
C GLY A 71 12.38 -0.70 18.26
N LEU A 72 11.93 -1.06 17.06
CA LEU A 72 11.07 -0.24 16.22
C LEU A 72 9.59 -0.59 16.44
N ARG A 73 8.71 0.34 16.07
CA ARG A 73 7.26 0.17 16.14
C ARG A 73 6.78 -0.92 15.16
N PRO A 74 6.00 -1.92 15.61
CA PRO A 74 5.27 -2.81 14.70
C PRO A 74 4.25 -2.06 13.85
N LEU A 75 3.78 -2.68 12.77
CA LEU A 75 2.72 -2.12 11.93
C LEU A 75 1.46 -1.84 12.75
N ASN A 76 0.85 -0.69 12.48
CA ASN A 76 -0.45 -0.34 12.99
C ASN A 76 -1.52 -0.83 12.01
N GLU A 77 -2.42 -1.69 12.48
CA GLU A 77 -3.44 -2.32 11.63
C GLU A 77 -4.41 -1.33 11.00
N ASP A 78 -4.73 -0.23 11.68
CA ASP A 78 -5.64 0.80 11.17
C ASP A 78 -4.99 1.62 10.05
N VAL A 79 -3.72 1.98 10.23
CA VAL A 79 -2.92 2.63 9.19
C VAL A 79 -2.73 1.69 8.00
N LEU A 80 -2.41 0.42 8.25
CA LEU A 80 -2.21 -0.59 7.23
C LEU A 80 -3.49 -0.79 6.39
N ARG A 81 -4.65 -0.89 7.04
CA ARG A 81 -5.94 -0.96 6.37
C ARG A 81 -6.22 0.29 5.52
N PHE A 82 -5.87 1.48 6.04
CA PHE A 82 -6.00 2.73 5.29
C PHE A 82 -5.10 2.74 4.04
N VAL A 83 -3.80 2.43 4.18
CA VAL A 83 -2.88 2.44 3.03
C VAL A 83 -3.16 1.32 2.04
N ASN A 84 -3.64 0.15 2.48
CA ASN A 84 -4.11 -0.92 1.60
C ASN A 84 -5.32 -0.46 0.75
N ALA A 85 -6.27 0.25 1.35
CA ALA A 85 -7.39 0.82 0.61
C ALA A 85 -6.92 1.87 -0.42
N VAL A 86 -5.97 2.74 -0.05
CA VAL A 86 -5.38 3.72 -0.98
C VAL A 86 -4.58 3.04 -2.10
N GLY A 87 -3.79 2.02 -1.78
CA GLY A 87 -3.02 1.23 -2.74
C GLY A 87 -3.92 0.54 -3.75
N MET A 88 -5.04 -0.04 -3.31
CA MET A 88 -6.03 -0.62 -4.22
C MET A 88 -6.65 0.43 -5.15
N LEU A 89 -6.96 1.62 -4.64
CA LEU A 89 -7.44 2.72 -5.50
C LEU A 89 -6.41 3.12 -6.56
N ARG A 90 -5.10 3.15 -6.21
CA ARG A 90 -4.02 3.37 -7.18
C ARG A 90 -4.00 2.27 -8.24
N ALA A 91 -4.07 1.00 -7.83
CA ALA A 91 -4.06 -0.14 -8.74
C ALA A 91 -5.20 -0.09 -9.76
N VAL A 92 -6.44 0.16 -9.33
CA VAL A 92 -7.60 0.23 -10.24
C VAL A 92 -7.63 1.52 -11.06
N SER A 93 -7.01 2.62 -10.59
CA SER A 93 -6.97 3.89 -11.34
C SER A 93 -6.23 3.79 -12.67
N VAL A 94 -5.32 2.81 -12.80
CA VAL A 94 -4.60 2.50 -14.04
C VAL A 94 -5.55 2.17 -15.19
N LEU A 95 -6.78 1.68 -14.89
CA LEU A 95 -7.81 1.45 -15.91
C LEU A 95 -8.21 2.71 -16.68
N ALA A 96 -7.98 3.91 -16.13
CA ALA A 96 -8.20 5.15 -16.87
C ALA A 96 -7.32 5.26 -18.14
N LEU A 97 -6.21 4.51 -18.18
CA LEU A 97 -5.29 4.43 -19.32
C LEU A 97 -5.66 3.32 -20.32
N ALA A 98 -6.69 2.53 -20.05
CA ALA A 98 -7.10 1.42 -20.92
C ALA A 98 -7.37 1.84 -22.39
N PRO A 99 -7.94 3.02 -22.71
CA PRO A 99 -8.10 3.44 -24.10
C PRO A 99 -6.77 3.61 -24.86
N GLN A 100 -5.70 3.99 -24.17
CA GLN A 100 -4.37 4.17 -24.77
C GLN A 100 -3.51 2.90 -24.68
N LEU A 101 -3.75 2.07 -23.65
CA LEU A 101 -3.00 0.86 -23.36
C LEU A 101 -3.94 -0.31 -23.01
N PRO A 102 -4.64 -0.89 -24.00
CA PRO A 102 -5.67 -1.92 -23.74
C PRO A 102 -5.15 -3.15 -22.97
N VAL A 103 -3.88 -3.52 -23.17
CA VAL A 103 -3.24 -4.65 -22.46
C VAL A 103 -3.24 -4.48 -20.93
N LEU A 104 -3.30 -3.24 -20.42
CA LEU A 104 -3.37 -2.99 -18.98
C LEU A 104 -4.61 -3.58 -18.33
N VAL A 105 -5.71 -3.75 -19.10
CA VAL A 105 -6.93 -4.36 -18.57
C VAL A 105 -6.60 -5.76 -18.04
N GLU A 106 -5.93 -6.59 -18.82
CA GLU A 106 -5.57 -7.96 -18.43
C GLU A 106 -4.69 -8.00 -17.18
N TYR A 107 -3.71 -7.11 -17.09
CA TYR A 107 -2.82 -7.03 -15.92
C TYR A 107 -3.52 -6.53 -14.65
N VAL A 108 -4.52 -5.66 -14.79
CA VAL A 108 -5.21 -5.03 -13.65
C VAL A 108 -6.44 -5.85 -13.19
N MET A 109 -6.96 -6.76 -14.01
CA MET A 109 -8.13 -7.57 -13.67
C MET A 109 -8.04 -8.28 -12.30
N PRO A 110 -6.92 -8.92 -11.91
CA PRO A 110 -6.82 -9.54 -10.59
C PRO A 110 -7.01 -8.53 -9.43
N ALA A 111 -6.48 -7.32 -9.56
CA ALA A 111 -6.67 -6.26 -8.58
C ALA A 111 -8.12 -5.77 -8.55
N VAL A 112 -8.82 -5.71 -9.70
CA VAL A 112 -10.24 -5.38 -9.77
C VAL A 112 -11.09 -6.44 -9.06
N ASP A 113 -10.79 -7.70 -9.28
CA ASP A 113 -11.52 -8.81 -8.65
C ASP A 113 -11.30 -8.82 -7.13
N GLN A 114 -10.08 -8.58 -6.67
CA GLN A 114 -9.80 -8.38 -5.24
C GLN A 114 -10.51 -7.13 -4.70
N TRP A 115 -10.49 -6.01 -5.42
CA TRP A 115 -11.15 -4.79 -4.99
C TRP A 115 -12.63 -5.03 -4.73
N ARG A 116 -13.32 -5.77 -5.62
CA ARG A 116 -14.74 -6.13 -5.47
C ARG A 116 -15.06 -6.91 -4.19
N THR A 117 -14.10 -7.63 -3.61
CA THR A 117 -14.29 -8.34 -2.33
C THR A 117 -13.99 -7.47 -1.11
N MET A 118 -13.39 -6.29 -1.27
CA MET A 118 -13.07 -5.41 -0.15
C MET A 118 -14.33 -4.72 0.40
N PRO A 119 -14.41 -4.47 1.73
CA PRO A 119 -15.60 -3.90 2.37
C PRO A 119 -16.08 -2.58 1.76
N PHE A 120 -15.15 -1.74 1.29
CA PHE A 120 -15.44 -0.46 0.65
C PHE A 120 -16.13 -0.63 -0.71
N ALA A 121 -15.72 -1.61 -1.53
CA ALA A 121 -16.30 -1.84 -2.86
C ALA A 121 -17.58 -2.68 -2.81
N GLY A 122 -17.64 -3.67 -1.90
CA GLY A 122 -18.83 -4.49 -1.66
C GLY A 122 -20.00 -3.75 -0.99
N GLY A 123 -19.75 -2.53 -0.48
CA GLY A 123 -20.75 -1.65 0.13
C GLY A 123 -21.38 -0.60 -0.80
N VAL A 124 -20.82 -0.35 -1.99
CA VAL A 124 -21.38 0.65 -2.94
C VAL A 124 -22.76 0.19 -3.48
N ALA A 125 -23.02 -1.12 -3.48
CA ALA A 125 -24.30 -1.70 -3.88
C ALA A 125 -25.41 -1.64 -2.80
N GLN A 126 -25.12 -1.24 -1.56
CA GLN A 126 -26.11 -1.25 -0.46
C GLN A 126 -26.77 0.10 -0.17
N SER A 127 -26.51 1.12 -0.99
CA SER A 127 -27.30 2.36 -0.97
C SER A 127 -28.60 2.17 -1.75
N ARG A 128 -29.60 1.48 -1.17
CA ARG A 128 -30.98 1.57 -1.68
C ARG A 128 -31.48 3.01 -1.47
N PRO A 129 -32.06 3.68 -2.48
CA PRO A 129 -32.69 4.97 -2.27
C PRO A 129 -33.87 4.81 -1.31
N ARG A 130 -33.98 5.72 -0.34
CA ARG A 130 -35.21 5.95 0.41
C ARG A 130 -36.14 6.83 -0.41
#